data_AF-A0A662KKN4-F1
#
_entry.id   AF-A0A662KKN4-F1
#
_cell.length_a   1.000
_cell.length_b   1.000
_cell.length_c   1.000
_cell.angle_alpha   90.00
_cell.angle_beta   90.00
_cell.angle_gamma   90.00
#
_symmetry.space_group_name_H-M   'P 1'
#
loop_
_entity.id
_entity.type
_entity.pdbx_description
1 polymer ?
#
loop_
_entity_poly.entity_id
_entity_poly.type
_entity_poly.pdbx_seq_one_letter_code
_entity_poly.pdbx_strand_id
1 'polypeptide(L)'
;MVDIEGLRDAFRKFREEFWEDVTDLNLKKGGVKLEEIKTKMTRSSYFKAVQDFARERGWEIENLDLKISAMREGKTVELNLVECEGEDALFIKPWSKVLEELKKLED
;
A
#
# COMPACT_ATOMS: atom_id res chain seq x y z
N MET A 1 10.81 14.12 -7.77
CA MET A 1 11.46 13.32 -6.72
C MET A 1 10.45 13.10 -5.61
N VAL A 2 10.01 11.85 -5.49
CA VAL A 2 9.17 11.39 -4.40
C VAL A 2 10.11 11.01 -3.25
N ASP A 3 9.97 11.75 -2.15
CA ASP A 3 10.71 11.52 -0.91
C ASP A 3 9.84 10.84 0.14
N ILE A 4 10.48 10.25 1.16
CA ILE A 4 9.80 9.55 2.26
C ILE A 4 8.79 10.46 2.97
N GLU A 5 9.09 11.75 3.12
CA GLU A 5 8.16 12.71 3.71
C GLU A 5 6.89 12.89 2.86
N GLY A 6 7.03 12.96 1.53
CA GLY A 6 5.91 13.01 0.61
C GLY A 6 5.05 11.73 0.65
N LEU A 7 5.70 10.57 0.77
CA LEU A 7 5.02 9.28 0.96
C LEU A 7 4.26 9.22 2.30
N ARG A 8 4.81 9.83 3.35
CA ARG A 8 4.15 9.88 4.67
C ARG A 8 2.87 10.69 4.62
N ASP A 9 2.87 11.82 3.92
CA ASP A 9 1.69 12.65 3.71
C ASP A 9 0.64 11.92 2.88
N ALA A 10 1.07 11.22 1.81
CA ALA A 10 0.19 10.38 1.00
C ALA A 10 -0.40 9.22 1.82
N PHE A 11 0.39 8.58 2.67
CA PHE A 11 -0.08 7.53 3.59
C PHE A 11 -1.14 8.07 4.56
N ARG A 12 -0.92 9.27 5.12
CA ARG A 12 -1.87 9.88 6.05
C ARG A 12 -3.23 10.09 5.39
N LYS A 13 -3.24 10.71 4.20
CA LYS A 13 -4.45 10.94 3.41
C LYS A 13 -5.15 9.62 3.03
N PHE A 14 -4.38 8.63 2.57
CA PHE A 14 -4.88 7.30 2.28
C PHE A 14 -5.56 6.68 3.50
N ARG A 15 -4.90 6.73 4.67
CA ARG A 15 -5.48 6.18 5.89
C ARG A 15 -6.79 6.89 6.25
N GLU A 16 -6.86 8.22 6.14
CA GLU A 16 -8.09 8.97 6.43
C GLU A 16 -9.23 8.61 5.46
N GLU A 17 -8.93 8.48 4.16
CA GLU A 17 -9.91 8.14 3.12
C GLU A 17 -10.47 6.72 3.26
N PHE A 18 -9.61 5.76 3.62
CA PHE A 18 -9.99 4.34 3.66
C PHE A 18 -10.34 3.83 5.06
N TRP A 19 -10.13 4.60 6.13
CA TRP A 19 -10.38 4.14 7.51
C TRP A 19 -11.83 3.71 7.73
N GLU A 20 -12.79 4.49 7.23
CA GLU A 20 -14.21 4.18 7.35
C GLU A 20 -14.57 2.92 6.55
N ASP A 21 -14.17 2.85 5.28
CA ASP A 21 -14.39 1.68 4.41
C ASP A 21 -13.83 0.38 5.03
N VAL A 22 -12.63 0.44 5.60
CA VAL A 22 -11.99 -0.70 6.29
C VAL A 22 -12.74 -1.08 7.55
N THR A 23 -13.17 -0.10 8.33
CA THR A 23 -13.92 -0.34 9.58
C THR A 23 -15.28 -0.96 9.28
N ASP A 24 -15.99 -0.47 8.27
CA ASP A 24 -17.31 -0.98 7.86
C ASP A 24 -17.23 -2.42 7.34
N LEU A 25 -16.20 -2.71 6.53
CA LEU A 25 -15.88 -4.07 6.08
C LEU A 25 -15.62 -5.01 7.27
N ASN A 26 -14.72 -4.62 8.18
CA ASN A 26 -14.31 -5.45 9.32
C ASN A 26 -15.45 -5.67 10.32
N LEU A 27 -16.38 -4.72 10.47
CA LEU A 27 -17.56 -4.85 11.33
C LEU A 27 -18.71 -5.61 10.66
N LYS A 28 -18.54 -6.09 9.42
CA LYS A 28 -19.58 -6.78 8.62
C LYS A 28 -20.91 -6.03 8.61
N LYS A 29 -20.87 -4.69 8.63
CA LYS A 29 -22.07 -3.84 8.70
C LYS A 29 -22.93 -3.86 7.44
N GLY A 30 -22.48 -4.57 6.40
CA GLY A 30 -23.28 -4.96 5.24
C GLY A 30 -23.41 -3.83 4.23
N GLY A 31 -22.60 -3.90 3.17
CA GLY A 31 -22.74 -3.01 2.00
C GLY A 31 -21.49 -2.91 1.13
N VAL A 32 -20.30 -3.04 1.72
CA VAL A 32 -19.03 -2.82 1.01
C VAL A 32 -18.34 -4.14 0.70
N LYS A 33 -18.03 -4.39 -0.57
CA LYS A 33 -17.32 -5.59 -1.02
C LYS A 33 -15.81 -5.41 -0.87
N LEU A 34 -15.14 -6.42 -0.35
CA LEU A 34 -13.67 -6.48 -0.22
C LEU A 34 -12.97 -6.12 -1.55
N GLU A 35 -13.44 -6.67 -2.68
CA GLU A 35 -12.88 -6.40 -4.01
C GLU A 35 -13.00 -4.94 -4.45
N GLU A 36 -14.09 -4.26 -4.08
CA GLU A 36 -14.29 -2.84 -4.40
C GLU A 36 -13.31 -1.97 -3.61
N ILE A 37 -13.12 -2.26 -2.31
CA ILE A 37 -12.14 -1.57 -1.45
C ILE A 37 -10.73 -1.80 -2.00
N LYS A 38 -10.38 -3.05 -2.33
CA LYS A 38 -9.08 -3.41 -2.93
C LYS A 38 -8.82 -2.62 -4.21
N THR A 39 -9.81 -2.56 -5.10
CA THR A 39 -9.68 -1.83 -6.37
C THR A 39 -9.51 -0.32 -6.16
N LYS A 40 -10.22 0.27 -5.19
CA LYS A 40 -10.03 1.69 -4.84
C LYS A 40 -8.64 1.94 -4.25
N MET A 41 -8.19 1.11 -3.31
CA MET A 41 -6.90 1.27 -2.64
C MET A 41 -5.73 1.20 -3.61
N THR A 42 -5.74 0.21 -4.51
CA THR A 42 -4.68 0.02 -5.51
C THR A 42 -4.59 1.15 -6.53
N ARG A 43 -5.70 1.87 -6.75
CA ARG A 43 -5.76 3.04 -7.62
C ARG A 43 -5.46 4.36 -6.89
N SER A 44 -5.33 4.31 -5.56
CA SER A 44 -5.09 5.50 -4.74
C SER A 44 -3.76 6.17 -5.09
N SER A 45 -3.69 7.47 -4.82
CA SER A 45 -2.48 8.26 -4.98
C SER A 45 -1.31 7.75 -4.14
N TYR A 46 -1.60 7.09 -3.01
CA TYR A 46 -0.57 6.52 -2.15
C TYR A 46 0.14 5.32 -2.78
N PHE A 47 -0.62 4.36 -3.32
CA PHE A 47 -0.02 3.23 -4.05
C PHE A 47 0.81 3.72 -5.22
N LYS A 48 0.29 4.67 -6.02
CA LYS A 48 1.05 5.29 -7.11
C LYS A 48 2.34 5.94 -6.63
N ALA A 49 2.29 6.75 -5.57
CA ALA A 49 3.46 7.42 -5.03
C ALA A 49 4.53 6.41 -4.57
N VAL A 50 4.15 5.30 -3.95
CA VAL A 50 5.08 4.22 -3.57
C VAL A 50 5.72 3.58 -4.80
N GLN A 51 4.96 3.37 -5.88
CA GLN A 51 5.51 2.86 -7.14
C GLN A 51 6.50 3.84 -7.78
N ASP A 52 6.14 5.12 -7.82
CA ASP A 52 7.00 6.17 -8.37
C ASP A 52 8.31 6.29 -7.56
N PHE A 53 8.23 6.23 -6.22
CA PHE A 53 9.40 6.22 -5.34
C PHE A 53 10.39 5.10 -5.68
N ALA A 54 9.87 3.89 -5.94
CA ALA A 54 10.67 2.72 -6.27
C ALA A 54 11.25 2.80 -7.70
N ARG A 55 10.44 3.24 -8.68
CA ARG A 55 10.88 3.44 -10.07
C ARG A 55 11.95 4.51 -10.19
N GLU A 56 11.82 5.64 -9.47
CA GLU A 56 12.84 6.69 -9.42
C GLU A 56 14.19 6.18 -8.88
N ARG A 57 14.18 5.10 -8.09
CA ARG A 57 15.36 4.42 -7.54
C ARG A 57 15.84 3.25 -8.39
N GLY A 58 15.30 3.06 -9.59
CA GLY A 58 15.71 2.02 -10.53
C GLY A 58 15.17 0.63 -10.21
N TRP A 59 14.11 0.52 -9.41
CA TRP A 59 13.41 -0.75 -9.20
C TRP A 59 12.32 -0.95 -10.26
N GLU A 60 12.24 -2.17 -10.80
CA GLU A 60 11.13 -2.62 -11.63
C GLU A 60 9.94 -2.97 -10.74
N ILE A 61 8.74 -2.54 -11.12
CA ILE A 61 7.56 -2.67 -10.28
C ILE A 61 6.51 -3.56 -10.92
N GLU A 62 6.11 -4.59 -10.19
CA GLU A 62 4.97 -5.44 -10.49
C GLU A 62 3.87 -5.23 -9.44
N ASN A 63 2.63 -5.09 -9.89
CA ASN A 63 1.48 -4.79 -9.04
C ASN A 63 0.66 -6.06 -8.83
N LEU A 64 0.57 -6.54 -7.60
CA LEU A 64 -0.10 -7.78 -7.22
C LEU A 64 -1.24 -7.48 -6.24
N ASP A 65 -2.37 -7.02 -6.77
CA ASP A 65 -3.51 -6.56 -5.97
C ASP A 65 -3.06 -5.55 -4.92
N LEU A 66 -3.06 -5.93 -3.63
CA LEU A 66 -2.71 -5.08 -2.49
C LEU A 66 -1.20 -4.96 -2.21
N LYS A 67 -0.38 -5.62 -3.03
CA LYS A 67 1.07 -5.69 -2.86
C LYS A 67 1.77 -5.06 -4.04
N ILE A 68 2.89 -4.39 -3.76
CA ILE A 68 3.78 -3.87 -4.78
C ILE A 68 5.08 -4.65 -4.67
N SER A 69 5.43 -5.41 -5.71
CA SER A 69 6.69 -6.13 -5.80
C SER A 69 7.71 -5.28 -6.55
N ALA A 70 8.78 -4.89 -5.86
CA ALA A 70 9.91 -4.17 -6.43
C ALA A 70 11.06 -5.14 -6.69
N MET A 71 11.54 -5.20 -7.93
CA MET A 71 12.62 -6.09 -8.36
C MET A 71 13.81 -5.28 -8.89
N ARG A 72 15.02 -5.65 -8.46
CA ARG A 72 16.27 -5.05 -8.95
C ARG A 72 17.40 -6.05 -8.83
N GLU A 73 18.07 -6.36 -9.93
CA GLU A 73 19.32 -7.14 -9.96
C GLU A 73 19.27 -8.45 -9.13
N GLY A 74 18.15 -9.18 -9.22
CA GLY A 74 17.95 -10.44 -8.48
C GLY A 74 17.51 -10.29 -7.02
N LYS A 75 17.35 -9.06 -6.51
CA LYS A 75 16.65 -8.77 -5.25
C LYS A 75 15.17 -8.48 -5.53
N THR A 76 14.30 -8.98 -4.66
CA THR A 76 12.87 -8.68 -4.65
C THR A 76 12.47 -8.15 -3.27
N VAL A 77 11.79 -7.01 -3.24
CA VAL A 77 11.23 -6.39 -2.04
C VAL A 77 9.72 -6.31 -2.21
N GLU A 78 8.98 -6.96 -1.30
CA GLU A 78 7.52 -6.92 -1.28
C GLU A 78 7.01 -5.80 -0.36
N LEU A 79 6.51 -4.73 -0.95
CA LEU A 79 5.86 -3.63 -0.26
C LEU A 79 4.39 -3.98 -0.02
N ASN A 80 4.13 -4.50 1.18
CA ASN A 80 2.79 -4.81 1.64
C ASN A 80 2.19 -3.57 2.33
N LEU A 81 1.42 -2.76 1.59
CA LEU A 81 0.80 -1.56 2.15
C LEU A 81 -0.45 -1.87 2.98
N VAL A 82 -1.09 -2.98 2.65
CA VAL A 82 -2.35 -3.45 3.23
C VAL A 82 -2.27 -4.97 3.42
N GLU A 83 -2.78 -5.47 4.53
CA GLU A 83 -2.92 -6.90 4.82
C GLU A 83 -4.39 -7.31 4.80
N CYS A 84 -4.68 -8.50 4.30
CA CYS A 84 -5.97 -9.15 4.50
C CYS A 84 -5.80 -10.22 5.59
N GLU A 85 -6.65 -10.17 6.62
CA GLU A 85 -6.72 -11.21 7.64
C GLU A 85 -7.96 -12.07 7.37
N GLY A 86 -7.74 -13.32 6.96
CA GLY A 86 -8.84 -14.19 6.54
C GLY A 86 -9.56 -13.73 5.27
N GLU A 87 -10.82 -14.13 5.12
CA GLU A 87 -11.60 -13.91 3.89
C GLU A 87 -12.31 -12.54 3.84
N ASP A 88 -12.50 -11.86 4.98
CA ASP A 88 -13.37 -10.67 5.07
C ASP A 88 -12.76 -9.48 5.83
N ALA A 89 -11.51 -9.54 6.29
CA ALA A 89 -10.91 -8.45 7.04
C ALA A 89 -9.69 -7.85 6.34
N LEU A 90 -9.56 -6.53 6.44
CA LEU A 90 -8.50 -5.78 5.79
C LEU A 90 -7.90 -4.79 6.78
N PHE A 91 -6.58 -4.63 6.73
CA PHE A 91 -5.82 -3.81 7.66
C PHE A 91 -4.78 -2.99 6.91
N ILE A 92 -4.78 -1.69 7.11
CA ILE A 92 -3.74 -0.81 6.56
C ILE A 92 -2.49 -0.96 7.43
N LYS A 93 -1.34 -1.31 6.82
CA LYS A 93 -0.11 -1.45 7.58
C LYS A 93 0.27 -0.13 8.25
N PRO A 94 0.77 -0.15 9.49
CA PRO A 94 1.25 1.06 10.13
C PRO A 94 2.46 1.61 9.36
N TRP A 95 2.55 2.95 9.30
CA TRP A 95 3.61 3.65 8.58
C TRP A 95 5.02 3.15 8.92
N SER A 96 5.29 2.85 10.20
CA SER A 96 6.59 2.34 10.63
C SER A 96 6.99 1.06 9.90
N LYS A 97 6.04 0.14 9.66
CA LYS A 97 6.30 -1.10 8.90
C LYS A 97 6.51 -0.83 7.42
N VAL A 98 5.76 0.08 6.84
CA VAL A 98 5.97 0.48 5.44
C VAL A 98 7.33 1.15 5.27
N LEU A 99 7.72 2.01 6.21
CA LEU A 99 9.00 2.71 6.19
C LEU A 99 10.19 1.72 6.26
N GLU A 100 10.10 0.65 7.04
CA GLU A 100 11.13 -0.40 7.06
C GLU A 100 11.34 -1.02 5.67
N GLU A 101 10.26 -1.28 4.94
CA GLU A 101 10.36 -1.85 3.58
C GLU A 101 10.80 -0.80 2.54
N LEU A 102 10.32 0.44 2.63
CA LEU A 102 10.74 1.53 1.73
C LEU A 102 12.25 1.81 1.85
N LYS A 103 12.81 1.74 3.05
CA LYS A 103 14.25 1.90 3.27
C LYS A 103 15.08 0.83 2.55
N LYS A 104 14.55 -0.38 2.36
CA LYS A 104 15.23 -1.44 1.58
C LYS A 104 15.34 -1.09 0.10
N LEU A 105 14.54 -0.14 -0.39
CA LEU A 105 14.60 0.34 -1.78
C LEU A 105 15.63 1.45 -1.96
N GLU A 106 16.09 2.07 -0.87
CA GLU A 106 17.14 3.09 -0.89
C GLU A 106 18.55 2.49 -0.87
N ASP A 107 18.66 1.20 -0.50
CA ASP A 107 19.90 0.41 -0.40
C ASP A 107 20.27 -0.27 -1.73
#